data_AF-A0A961RMK1-F1
#
_entry.id   AF-A0A961RMK1-F1
#
_cell.length_a   1.000
_cell.length_b   1.000
_cell.length_c   1.000
_cell.angle_alpha   90.00
_cell.angle_beta   90.00
_cell.angle_gamma   90.00
#
_symmetry.space_group_name_H-M   'P 1'
#
loop_
_entity.id
_entity.type
_entity.pdbx_description
1 polymer ?
#
loop_
_entity_poly.entity_id
_entity_poly.type
_entity_poly.pdbx_seq_one_letter_code
_entity_poly.pdbx_strand_id
1 'polypeptide(L)'
;MDAGSGVQTLAEHEAAATAPARRERRGRNARVEARTHGPQGIGRPYIVRNIPTYDILGEESLVRIEETAERILAEIGIEFRGDPAALDLWRNAGAQVTGELVKFPRGMLREILKTAPAEFTQHARNPANTIRVGGRNVVFAPAYGSPFVMDLDNGRRYGTIEDFRNFIKLAQSSPWLHHSGGTICEPVDVPVNKRHVDMVYAHLR
;
A
#
# COMPACT_ATOMS: atom_id res chain seq x y z
N MET A 1 -0.53 -81.84 -62.09
CA MET A 1 -1.95 -81.60 -62.37
C MET A 1 -2.66 -81.66 -61.04
N ASP A 2 -2.96 -80.50 -60.47
CA ASP A 2 -4.12 -80.37 -59.60
C ASP A 2 -4.59 -78.92 -59.71
N ALA A 3 -5.83 -78.76 -60.14
CA ALA A 3 -6.46 -77.50 -60.47
C ALA A 3 -7.54 -77.24 -59.41
N GLY A 4 -7.31 -76.24 -58.56
CA GLY A 4 -8.26 -75.80 -57.55
C GLY A 4 -8.84 -74.43 -57.92
N SER A 5 -10.01 -74.45 -58.55
CA SER A 5 -10.91 -73.33 -58.78
C SER A 5 -11.43 -72.73 -57.47
N GLY A 6 -11.46 -71.41 -57.35
CA GLY A 6 -12.00 -70.71 -56.18
C GLY A 6 -12.47 -69.30 -56.50
N VAL A 7 -13.73 -69.22 -56.93
CA VAL A 7 -14.64 -68.08 -57.12
C VAL A 7 -14.30 -66.82 -56.30
N GLN A 8 -14.19 -65.67 -56.99
CA GLN A 8 -14.17 -64.33 -56.40
C GLN A 8 -15.57 -63.94 -55.93
N THR A 9 -15.75 -63.76 -54.63
CA THR A 9 -16.90 -63.07 -54.03
C THR A 9 -16.57 -61.60 -53.82
N LEU A 10 -17.39 -60.74 -54.45
CA LEU A 10 -17.46 -59.31 -54.21
C LEU A 10 -18.01 -59.10 -52.79
N ALA A 11 -17.20 -58.52 -51.91
CA ALA A 11 -17.65 -58.00 -50.62
C ALA A 11 -17.66 -56.48 -50.70
N GLU A 12 -18.87 -55.92 -50.66
CA GLU A 12 -19.16 -54.52 -50.43
C GLU A 12 -18.56 -54.11 -49.09
N HIS A 13 -17.70 -53.07 -49.09
CA HIS A 13 -17.24 -52.44 -47.86
C HIS A 13 -17.74 -50.99 -47.82
N GLU A 14 -18.68 -50.82 -46.91
CA GLU A 14 -19.40 -49.64 -46.49
C GLU A 14 -18.46 -48.47 -46.15
N ALA A 15 -18.74 -47.30 -46.73
CA ALA A 15 -17.99 -46.08 -46.46
C ALA A 15 -18.30 -45.56 -45.05
N ALA A 16 -17.36 -45.75 -44.12
CA ALA A 16 -17.43 -45.16 -42.79
C ALA A 16 -17.27 -43.63 -42.86
N ALA A 17 -18.34 -42.89 -42.58
CA ALA A 17 -18.32 -41.44 -42.46
C ALA A 17 -17.48 -41.00 -41.25
N THR A 18 -16.41 -40.24 -41.50
CA THR A 18 -15.61 -39.58 -40.47
C THR A 18 -16.40 -38.45 -39.81
N ALA A 19 -16.70 -38.58 -38.52
CA ALA A 19 -17.30 -37.52 -37.70
C ALA A 19 -16.32 -36.34 -37.54
N PRO A 20 -16.80 -35.07 -37.54
CA PRO A 20 -15.93 -33.91 -37.40
C PRO A 20 -15.38 -33.84 -35.97
N ALA A 21 -14.06 -33.68 -35.84
CA ALA A 21 -13.39 -33.47 -34.56
C ALA A 21 -13.98 -32.23 -33.87
N ARG A 22 -14.55 -32.45 -32.67
CA ARG A 22 -15.12 -31.41 -31.82
C ARG A 22 -14.02 -30.44 -31.43
N ARG A 23 -13.99 -29.27 -32.07
CA ARG A 23 -13.09 -28.15 -31.76
C ARG A 23 -13.31 -27.74 -30.30
N GLU A 24 -12.45 -28.24 -29.44
CA GLU A 24 -12.46 -27.96 -28.01
C GLU A 24 -12.32 -26.44 -27.79
N ARG A 25 -13.21 -25.86 -26.98
CA ARG A 25 -13.31 -24.42 -26.70
C ARG A 25 -12.12 -23.95 -25.84
N ARG A 26 -10.89 -24.01 -26.36
CA ARG A 26 -9.67 -23.47 -25.71
C ARG A 26 -9.76 -21.97 -25.40
N GLY A 27 -10.60 -21.23 -26.12
CA GLY A 27 -10.80 -19.80 -25.89
C GLY A 27 -11.54 -19.44 -24.59
N ARG A 28 -12.33 -20.35 -24.00
CA ARG A 28 -13.04 -20.04 -22.74
C ARG A 28 -12.10 -20.11 -21.54
N ASN A 29 -11.26 -21.13 -21.44
CA ASN A 29 -10.29 -21.24 -20.35
C ASN A 29 -9.24 -20.14 -20.44
N ALA A 30 -8.74 -19.81 -21.64
CA ALA A 30 -7.83 -18.68 -21.83
C ALA A 30 -8.45 -17.33 -21.46
N ARG A 31 -9.76 -17.13 -21.71
CA ARG A 31 -10.50 -15.92 -21.28
C ARG A 31 -10.81 -15.90 -19.79
N VAL A 32 -10.96 -17.07 -19.16
CA VAL A 32 -11.10 -17.19 -17.70
C VAL A 32 -9.75 -16.91 -17.05
N GLU A 33 -8.66 -17.49 -17.55
CA GLU A 33 -7.28 -17.23 -17.10
C GLU A 33 -6.87 -15.77 -17.25
N ALA A 34 -7.19 -15.12 -18.36
CA ALA A 34 -6.94 -13.69 -18.56
C ALA A 34 -7.82 -12.78 -17.68
N ARG A 35 -8.94 -13.30 -17.15
CA ARG A 35 -9.81 -12.60 -16.19
C ARG A 35 -9.41 -12.86 -14.74
N THR A 36 -8.92 -14.05 -14.41
CA THR A 36 -8.37 -14.38 -13.09
C THR A 36 -6.97 -13.77 -12.90
N HIS A 37 -6.20 -13.64 -13.97
CA HIS A 37 -4.91 -12.95 -14.00
C HIS A 37 -5.09 -11.61 -14.73
N GLY A 38 -5.81 -10.68 -14.09
CA GLY A 38 -5.88 -9.28 -14.52
C GLY A 38 -4.49 -8.71 -14.85
N PRO A 39 -4.41 -7.58 -15.58
CA PRO A 39 -3.25 -7.17 -16.36
C PRO A 39 -1.92 -7.48 -15.65
N GLN A 40 -1.10 -8.32 -16.29
CA GLN A 40 0.27 -8.61 -15.87
C GLN A 40 1.10 -7.31 -15.99
N GLY A 41 1.02 -6.50 -14.96
CA GLY A 41 1.71 -5.23 -14.86
C GLY A 41 1.42 -4.67 -13.48
N ILE A 42 2.47 -4.30 -12.76
CA ILE A 42 2.36 -3.46 -11.57
C ILE A 42 1.53 -2.25 -12.01
N GLY A 43 0.35 -2.09 -11.42
CA GLY A 43 -0.61 -1.05 -11.78
C GLY A 43 0.00 0.35 -11.67
N ARG A 44 -0.81 1.38 -11.90
CA ARG A 44 -0.38 2.76 -11.60
C ARG A 44 0.24 2.78 -10.20
N PRO A 45 1.39 3.43 -9.99
CA PRO A 45 2.13 3.37 -8.72
C PRO A 45 1.33 3.90 -7.53
N TYR A 46 0.25 4.64 -7.79
CA TYR A 46 -0.72 5.14 -6.84
C TYR A 46 -2.02 5.52 -7.58
N ILE A 47 -3.08 5.76 -6.82
CA ILE A 47 -4.37 6.17 -7.36
C ILE A 47 -4.37 7.68 -7.60
N VAL A 48 -4.85 8.10 -8.78
CA VAL A 48 -5.21 9.50 -9.04
C VAL A 48 -6.72 9.57 -9.08
N ARG A 49 -7.33 10.22 -8.08
CA ARG A 49 -8.78 10.35 -8.00
C ARG A 49 -9.32 11.07 -9.25
N ASN A 50 -10.41 10.55 -9.80
CA ASN A 50 -11.20 11.21 -10.85
C ASN A 50 -12.59 11.65 -10.35
N ILE A 51 -12.74 11.70 -9.02
CA ILE A 51 -13.94 12.13 -8.31
C ILE A 51 -13.54 13.23 -7.31
N PRO A 52 -14.46 14.14 -6.97
CA PRO A 52 -14.20 15.15 -5.94
C PRO A 52 -13.99 14.52 -4.56
N THR A 53 -13.52 15.32 -3.60
CA THR A 53 -13.62 14.96 -2.18
C THR A 53 -15.07 15.05 -1.72
N TYR A 54 -15.39 14.37 -0.63
CA TYR A 54 -16.68 14.50 0.03
C TYR A 54 -16.49 15.39 1.26
N ASP A 55 -16.95 16.63 1.17
CA ASP A 55 -16.74 17.63 2.20
C ASP A 55 -17.94 17.63 3.17
N ILE A 56 -17.68 17.32 4.43
CA ILE A 56 -18.72 17.12 5.47
C ILE A 56 -19.05 18.45 6.18
N LEU A 57 -18.14 19.41 6.16
CA LEU A 57 -18.25 20.69 6.84
C LEU A 57 -18.34 21.83 5.82
N GLY A 58 -19.21 22.81 6.09
CA GLY A 58 -19.23 24.08 5.36
C GLY A 58 -18.19 25.07 5.86
N GLU A 59 -17.97 26.15 5.10
CA GLU A 59 -16.93 27.16 5.34
C GLU A 59 -16.96 27.75 6.75
N GLU A 60 -18.14 28.14 7.25
CA GLU A 60 -18.28 28.72 8.61
C GLU A 60 -17.76 27.76 9.68
N SER A 61 -18.04 26.45 9.54
CA SER A 61 -17.58 25.45 10.50
C SER A 61 -16.06 25.23 10.41
N LEU A 62 -15.49 25.29 9.21
CA LEU A 62 -14.04 25.20 9.02
C LEU A 62 -13.33 26.39 9.69
N VAL A 63 -13.76 27.63 9.41
CA VAL A 63 -13.20 28.83 10.03
C VAL A 63 -13.26 28.76 11.56
N ARG A 64 -14.40 28.32 12.12
CA ARG A 64 -14.56 28.17 13.58
C ARG A 64 -13.60 27.14 14.19
N ILE A 65 -13.34 26.03 13.50
CA ILE A 65 -12.37 25.03 13.94
C ILE A 65 -10.95 25.62 13.90
N GLU A 66 -10.60 26.31 12.83
CA GLU A 66 -9.27 26.92 12.66
C GLU A 66 -8.99 28.00 13.73
N GLU A 67 -9.93 28.91 13.96
CA GLU A 67 -9.83 29.94 15.01
C GLU A 67 -9.74 29.33 16.41
N THR A 68 -10.47 28.25 16.66
CA THR A 68 -10.43 27.54 17.94
C THR A 68 -9.08 26.85 18.15
N ALA A 69 -8.55 26.19 17.11
CA ALA A 69 -7.23 25.56 17.16
C ALA A 69 -6.14 26.61 17.39
N GLU A 70 -6.19 27.74 16.69
CA GLU A 70 -5.25 28.85 16.88
C GLU A 70 -5.32 29.42 18.30
N ARG A 71 -6.53 29.58 18.86
CA ARG A 71 -6.70 30.00 20.27
C ARG A 71 -6.07 29.01 21.24
N ILE A 72 -6.31 27.71 21.07
CA ILE A 72 -5.70 26.67 21.92
C ILE A 72 -4.18 26.76 21.86
N LEU A 73 -3.60 26.91 20.67
CA LEU A 73 -2.16 26.98 20.47
C LEU A 73 -1.54 28.26 21.07
N ALA A 74 -2.26 29.39 21.05
CA ALA A 74 -1.80 30.65 21.62
C ALA A 74 -1.98 30.74 23.15
N GLU A 75 -3.09 30.25 23.68
CA GLU A 75 -3.45 30.43 25.10
C GLU A 75 -3.03 29.24 25.97
N ILE A 76 -3.09 28.02 25.44
CA ILE A 76 -2.76 26.77 26.16
C ILE A 76 -1.37 26.29 25.76
N GLY A 77 -1.10 26.11 24.47
CA GLY A 77 0.19 25.65 23.94
C GLY A 77 0.35 24.12 23.88
N ILE A 78 1.57 23.69 23.56
CA ILE A 78 1.99 22.29 23.43
C ILE A 78 3.31 22.10 24.18
N GLU A 79 3.46 20.99 24.91
CA GLU A 79 4.73 20.64 25.54
C GLU A 79 5.66 19.88 24.59
N PHE A 80 6.92 20.32 24.53
CA PHE A 80 8.01 19.65 23.83
C PHE A 80 8.98 19.11 24.88
N ARG A 81 8.77 17.86 25.28
CA ARG A 81 9.44 17.25 26.45
C ARG A 81 10.75 16.59 26.09
N GLY A 82 11.78 16.81 26.92
CA GLY A 82 13.08 16.16 26.78
C GLY A 82 13.85 16.52 25.51
N ASP A 83 13.48 17.62 24.83
CA ASP A 83 14.11 18.07 23.57
C ASP A 83 14.47 19.57 23.62
N PRO A 84 15.62 19.92 24.22
CA PRO A 84 16.08 21.31 24.28
C PRO A 84 16.27 21.95 22.89
N ALA A 85 16.66 21.16 21.88
CA ALA A 85 16.89 21.67 20.53
C ALA A 85 15.58 22.12 19.87
N ALA A 86 14.49 21.37 20.04
CA ALA A 86 13.17 21.78 19.59
C ALA A 86 12.71 23.08 20.29
N LEU A 87 12.94 23.21 21.60
CA LEU A 87 12.61 24.42 22.34
C LEU A 87 13.41 25.65 21.85
N ASP A 88 14.68 25.48 21.52
CA ASP A 88 15.52 26.53 20.93
C ASP A 88 14.99 26.96 19.56
N LEU A 89 14.61 26.01 18.70
CA LEU A 89 14.02 26.30 17.38
C LEU A 89 12.73 27.11 17.52
N TRP A 90 11.86 26.75 18.46
CA TRP A 90 10.63 27.50 18.69
C TRP A 90 10.87 28.91 19.23
N ARG A 91 11.81 29.08 20.18
CA ARG A 91 12.21 30.42 20.65
C ARG A 91 12.72 31.28 19.51
N ASN A 92 13.60 30.73 18.67
CA ASN A 92 14.18 31.44 17.53
C ASN A 92 13.12 31.79 16.47
N ALA A 93 12.08 30.97 16.32
CA ALA A 93 10.95 31.24 15.44
C ALA A 93 9.94 32.25 16.03
N GLY A 94 10.11 32.69 17.29
CA GLY A 94 9.26 33.69 17.95
C GLY A 94 8.12 33.13 18.80
N ALA A 95 8.12 31.83 19.10
CA ALA A 95 7.18 31.25 20.05
C ALA A 95 7.54 31.65 21.49
N GLN A 96 6.54 31.67 22.37
CA GLN A 96 6.74 31.89 23.80
C GLN A 96 7.01 30.55 24.47
N VAL A 97 8.19 30.39 25.05
CA VAL A 97 8.62 29.12 25.66
C VAL A 97 8.86 29.30 27.15
N THR A 98 8.16 28.52 27.97
CA THR A 98 8.26 28.50 29.43
C THR A 98 8.49 27.07 29.90
N GLY A 99 9.71 26.74 30.30
CA GLY A 99 10.09 25.35 30.55
C GLY A 99 9.96 24.53 29.26
N GLU A 100 9.17 23.45 29.30
CA GLU A 100 8.86 22.60 28.13
C GLU A 100 7.59 23.04 27.38
N LEU A 101 6.83 24.01 27.91
CA LEU A 101 5.60 24.49 27.29
C LEU A 101 5.89 25.55 26.22
N VAL A 102 5.38 25.34 25.01
CA VAL A 102 5.49 26.24 23.87
C VAL A 102 4.10 26.79 23.52
N LYS A 103 3.96 28.12 23.52
CA LYS A 103 2.76 28.83 23.04
C LYS A 103 3.07 29.58 21.76
N PHE A 104 2.15 29.51 20.81
CA PHE A 104 2.35 29.99 19.45
C PHE A 104 1.53 31.26 19.23
N PRO A 105 2.14 32.43 18.96
CA PRO A 105 1.40 33.60 18.54
C PRO A 105 0.47 33.30 17.36
N ARG A 106 -0.70 33.95 17.34
CA ARG A 106 -1.66 33.81 16.22
C ARG A 106 -0.98 34.14 14.89
N GLY A 107 -1.30 33.37 13.85
CA GLY A 107 -0.71 33.48 12.52
C GLY A 107 0.68 32.84 12.37
N MET A 108 1.46 32.66 13.45
CA MET A 108 2.85 32.16 13.37
C MET A 108 2.94 30.83 12.61
N LEU A 109 2.12 29.86 12.99
CA LEU A 109 2.16 28.53 12.37
C LEU A 109 1.72 28.55 10.91
N ARG A 110 0.77 29.43 10.53
CA ARG A 110 0.39 29.62 9.13
C ARG A 110 1.54 30.19 8.31
N GLU A 111 2.28 31.16 8.85
CA GLU A 111 3.47 31.71 8.18
C GLU A 111 4.54 30.64 7.95
N ILE A 112 4.83 29.82 8.97
CA ILE A 112 5.78 28.70 8.87
C ILE A 112 5.34 27.70 7.78
N LEU A 113 4.06 27.33 7.78
CA LEU A 113 3.49 26.34 6.86
C LEU A 113 3.49 26.79 5.39
N LYS A 114 3.66 28.08 5.07
CA LYS A 114 3.76 28.55 3.67
C LYS A 114 4.94 27.95 2.91
N THR A 115 5.98 27.52 3.62
CA THR A 115 7.16 26.87 3.01
C THR A 115 6.97 25.37 2.79
N ALA A 116 5.91 24.77 3.33
CA ALA A 116 5.62 23.35 3.14
C ALA A 116 5.06 23.11 1.72
N PRO A 117 5.59 22.14 0.97
CA PRO A 117 5.09 21.83 -0.37
C PRO A 117 3.70 21.17 -0.28
N ALA A 118 2.75 21.67 -1.09
CA ALA A 118 1.42 21.06 -1.19
C ALA A 118 1.45 19.65 -1.81
N GLU A 119 2.48 19.36 -2.62
CA GLU A 119 2.72 18.04 -3.22
C GLU A 119 4.23 17.77 -3.30
N PHE A 120 4.63 16.52 -3.09
CA PHE A 120 6.02 16.09 -3.24
C PHE A 120 6.12 14.67 -3.79
N THR A 121 7.29 14.32 -4.32
CA THR A 121 7.59 12.98 -4.84
C THR A 121 8.34 12.18 -3.79
N GLN A 122 7.85 10.99 -3.47
CA GLN A 122 8.57 10.02 -2.66
C GLN A 122 9.16 8.94 -3.56
N HIS A 123 10.49 8.92 -3.66
CA HIS A 123 11.22 8.03 -4.54
C HIS A 123 11.32 6.61 -3.99
N ALA A 124 11.03 5.63 -4.83
CA ALA A 124 11.25 4.22 -4.54
C ALA A 124 12.55 3.72 -5.19
N ARG A 125 13.14 2.64 -4.62
CA ARG A 125 14.32 1.98 -5.20
C ARG A 125 14.10 1.55 -6.64
N ASN A 126 12.92 1.02 -6.95
CA ASN A 126 12.45 0.86 -8.32
C ASN A 126 11.68 2.13 -8.72
N PRO A 127 12.18 2.95 -9.67
CA PRO A 127 11.52 4.19 -10.06
C PRO A 127 10.08 4.01 -10.54
N ALA A 128 9.72 2.82 -11.07
CA ALA A 128 8.36 2.51 -11.48
C ALA A 128 7.35 2.51 -10.32
N ASN A 129 7.83 2.39 -9.07
CA ASN A 129 7.03 2.44 -7.84
C ASN A 129 7.14 3.82 -7.14
N THR A 130 7.70 4.83 -7.80
CA THR A 130 7.77 6.19 -7.23
C THR A 130 6.37 6.78 -7.14
N ILE A 131 6.06 7.38 -6.00
CA ILE A 131 4.74 7.93 -5.71
C ILE A 131 4.76 9.43 -5.55
N ARG A 132 3.59 10.05 -5.73
CA ARG A 132 3.36 11.47 -5.47
C ARG A 132 2.37 11.61 -4.31
N VAL A 133 2.77 12.37 -3.29
CA VAL A 133 1.97 12.65 -2.10
C VAL A 133 1.35 14.04 -2.23
N GLY A 134 0.07 14.16 -1.86
CA GLY A 134 -0.71 15.40 -1.97
C GLY A 134 -1.62 15.47 -3.19
N GLY A 135 -2.40 16.54 -3.29
CA GLY A 135 -3.31 16.80 -4.41
C GLY A 135 -4.44 15.76 -4.55
N ARG A 136 -4.62 15.23 -5.76
CA ARG A 136 -5.63 14.19 -6.05
C ARG A 136 -5.12 12.75 -5.84
N ASN A 137 -3.89 12.61 -5.36
CA ASN A 137 -3.23 11.32 -5.26
C ASN A 137 -3.67 10.61 -3.97
N VAL A 138 -3.84 9.29 -4.04
CA VAL A 138 -4.13 8.42 -2.90
C VAL A 138 -3.12 7.27 -2.91
N VAL A 139 -2.39 7.17 -1.82
CA VAL A 139 -1.34 6.18 -1.58
C VAL A 139 -1.83 5.31 -0.43
N PHE A 140 -1.72 3.99 -0.60
CA PHE A 140 -2.06 3.04 0.45
C PHE A 140 -0.79 2.38 0.95
N ALA A 141 -0.66 2.28 2.27
CA ALA A 141 0.40 1.59 2.96
C ALA A 141 -0.23 0.56 3.93
N PRO A 142 0.52 -0.49 4.31
CA PRO A 142 0.09 -1.40 5.37
C PRO A 142 -0.16 -0.71 6.71
N ALA A 143 -0.74 -1.46 7.66
CA ALA A 143 -0.86 -1.05 9.05
C ALA A 143 0.50 -0.67 9.67
N TYR A 144 0.49 0.03 10.81
CA TYR A 144 1.70 0.50 11.50
C TYR A 144 1.59 0.32 13.02
N GLY A 145 2.63 -0.23 13.65
CA GLY A 145 2.88 -0.23 15.09
C GLY A 145 2.28 -1.39 15.89
N SER A 146 1.63 -2.36 15.25
CA SER A 146 0.96 -3.45 15.99
C SER A 146 1.98 -4.43 16.60
N PRO A 147 1.98 -4.63 17.94
CA PRO A 147 2.89 -5.58 18.59
C PRO A 147 2.42 -7.03 18.50
N PHE A 148 1.15 -7.23 18.12
CA PHE A 148 0.54 -8.55 17.96
C PHE A 148 0.19 -8.79 16.50
N VAL A 149 0.30 -10.05 16.09
CA VAL A 149 -0.15 -10.57 14.80
C VAL A 149 -1.21 -11.63 15.03
N MET A 150 -1.97 -11.94 13.98
CA MET A 150 -2.96 -13.00 14.00
C MET A 150 -2.88 -13.78 12.68
N ASP A 151 -2.80 -15.10 12.77
CA ASP A 151 -2.90 -16.02 11.63
C ASP A 151 -3.87 -17.18 11.96
N LEU A 152 -4.23 -17.96 10.93
CA LEU A 152 -5.21 -19.05 11.06
C LEU A 152 -4.69 -20.26 11.86
N ASP A 153 -3.37 -20.44 11.91
CA ASP A 153 -2.73 -21.64 12.47
C ASP A 153 -2.39 -21.47 13.95
N ASN A 154 -1.97 -20.26 14.34
CA ASN A 154 -1.40 -19.93 15.65
C ASN A 154 -2.22 -18.88 16.42
N GLY A 155 -3.29 -18.34 15.81
CA GLY A 155 -4.14 -17.33 16.44
C GLY A 155 -3.38 -16.03 16.73
N ARG A 156 -3.75 -15.32 17.82
CA ARG A 156 -3.13 -14.05 18.21
C ARG A 156 -1.87 -14.26 19.04
N ARG A 157 -0.76 -13.70 18.61
CA ARG A 157 0.56 -13.81 19.27
C ARG A 157 1.42 -12.56 19.04
N TYR A 158 2.56 -12.45 19.71
CA TYR A 158 3.52 -11.38 19.42
C TYR A 158 4.06 -11.50 18.00
N GLY A 159 4.32 -10.35 17.38
CA GLY A 159 4.97 -10.28 16.08
C GLY A 159 6.45 -10.67 16.14
N THR A 160 6.93 -11.28 15.07
CA THR A 160 8.32 -11.68 14.86
C THR A 160 8.91 -10.98 13.63
N ILE A 161 10.23 -11.06 13.43
CA ILE A 161 10.85 -10.57 12.20
C ILE A 161 10.36 -11.32 10.95
N GLU A 162 9.94 -12.58 11.10
CA GLU A 162 9.40 -13.32 9.97
C GLU A 162 7.98 -12.86 9.62
N ASP A 163 7.14 -12.55 10.62
CA ASP A 163 5.84 -11.92 10.36
C ASP A 163 6.00 -10.59 9.64
N PHE A 164 6.97 -9.77 10.08
CA PHE A 164 7.29 -8.49 9.46
C PHE A 164 7.65 -8.67 7.97
N ARG A 165 8.54 -9.62 7.66
CA ARG A 165 8.92 -9.96 6.28
C ARG A 165 7.73 -10.47 5.47
N ASN A 166 6.88 -11.30 6.07
CA ASN A 166 5.70 -11.84 5.41
C ASN A 166 4.70 -10.73 5.05
N PHE A 167 4.46 -9.77 5.95
CA PHE A 167 3.63 -8.61 5.62
C PHE A 167 4.24 -7.74 4.52
N ILE A 168 5.56 -7.56 4.48
CA ILE A 168 6.22 -6.86 3.36
C ILE A 168 5.99 -7.61 2.04
N LYS A 169 6.20 -8.93 2.01
CA LYS A 169 5.95 -9.75 0.80
C LYS A 169 4.49 -9.64 0.35
N LEU A 170 3.54 -9.68 1.29
CA LEU A 170 2.11 -9.50 1.01
C LEU A 170 1.81 -8.10 0.47
N ALA A 171 2.42 -7.07 1.05
CA ALA A 171 2.26 -5.69 0.58
C ALA A 171 2.81 -5.52 -0.84
N GLN A 172 4.00 -6.03 -1.13
CA GLN A 172 4.60 -6.00 -2.47
C GLN A 172 3.83 -6.81 -3.50
N SER A 173 3.15 -7.88 -3.08
CA SER A 173 2.33 -8.72 -3.96
C SER A 173 0.95 -8.12 -4.25
N SER A 174 0.53 -7.13 -3.47
CA SER A 174 -0.77 -6.47 -3.66
C SER A 174 -0.66 -5.36 -4.70
N PRO A 175 -1.50 -5.35 -5.75
CA PRO A 175 -1.55 -4.24 -6.70
C PRO A 175 -2.18 -2.96 -6.12
N TRP A 176 -2.70 -3.02 -4.89
CA TRP A 176 -3.41 -1.93 -4.23
C TRP A 176 -2.64 -1.32 -3.06
N LEU A 177 -1.45 -1.85 -2.74
CA LEU A 177 -0.55 -1.25 -1.75
C LEU A 177 0.63 -0.61 -2.48
N HIS A 178 0.73 0.69 -2.34
CA HIS A 178 1.58 1.57 -3.15
C HIS A 178 2.91 1.91 -2.45
N HIS A 179 2.95 1.70 -1.13
CA HIS A 179 4.09 1.98 -0.27
C HIS A 179 4.28 0.79 0.67
N SER A 180 5.51 0.35 0.92
CA SER A 180 5.79 -0.83 1.73
C SER A 180 5.45 -0.65 3.22
N GLY A 181 5.42 0.60 3.70
CA GLY A 181 5.04 0.96 5.07
C GLY A 181 6.27 1.32 5.91
N GLY A 182 6.19 1.05 7.22
CA GLY A 182 7.30 1.23 8.14
C GLY A 182 7.28 0.10 9.16
N THR A 183 6.86 0.38 10.39
CA THR A 183 6.69 -0.66 11.42
C THR A 183 5.41 -1.47 11.20
N ILE A 184 5.34 -2.33 10.17
CA ILE A 184 4.07 -3.04 9.84
C ILE A 184 3.57 -3.89 11.01
N CYS A 185 4.50 -4.55 11.71
CA CYS A 185 4.31 -5.10 13.05
C CYS A 185 5.59 -4.91 13.86
N GLU A 186 5.52 -5.07 15.17
CA GLU A 186 6.70 -5.03 16.04
C GLU A 186 7.36 -6.42 16.11
N PRO A 187 8.63 -6.59 15.68
CA PRO A 187 9.35 -7.86 15.81
C PRO A 187 9.93 -8.01 17.22
N VAL A 188 9.18 -8.65 18.11
CA VAL A 188 9.52 -8.77 19.54
C VAL A 188 10.67 -9.76 19.78
N ASP A 189 10.95 -10.63 18.82
CA ASP A 189 12.07 -11.59 18.82
C ASP A 189 13.44 -10.95 18.50
N VAL A 190 13.47 -9.66 18.15
CA VAL A 190 14.71 -8.90 17.90
C VAL A 190 14.95 -7.88 19.03
N PRO A 191 16.18 -7.73 19.56
CA PRO A 191 16.50 -6.73 20.57
C PRO A 191 16.02 -5.33 20.19
N VAL A 192 15.39 -4.62 21.15
CA VAL A 192 14.75 -3.30 20.93
C VAL A 192 15.70 -2.29 20.28
N ASN A 193 16.95 -2.25 20.73
CA ASN A 193 17.96 -1.33 20.22
C ASN A 193 18.51 -1.69 18.83
N LYS A 194 18.12 -2.83 18.24
CA LYS A 194 18.63 -3.32 16.95
C LYS A 194 17.54 -3.51 15.90
N ARG A 195 16.29 -3.78 16.30
CA ARG A 195 15.21 -4.17 15.39
C ARG A 195 14.94 -3.20 14.23
N HIS A 196 15.15 -1.90 14.42
CA HIS A 196 14.98 -0.91 13.36
C HIS A 196 15.92 -1.18 12.16
N VAL A 197 17.12 -1.73 12.40
CA VAL A 197 18.07 -2.11 11.34
C VAL A 197 17.50 -3.25 10.51
N ASP A 198 17.03 -4.31 11.16
CA ASP A 198 16.42 -5.46 10.48
C ASP A 198 15.13 -5.09 9.73
N MET A 199 14.33 -4.20 10.31
CA MET A 199 13.08 -3.71 9.72
C MET A 199 13.33 -2.90 8.45
N VAL A 200 14.24 -1.92 8.48
CA VAL A 200 14.59 -1.12 7.29
C VAL A 200 15.21 -2.02 6.22
N TYR A 201 16.11 -2.93 6.60
CA TYR A 201 16.69 -3.89 5.67
C TYR A 201 15.64 -4.76 4.98
N ALA A 202 14.65 -5.26 5.73
CA ALA A 202 13.56 -6.06 5.17
C ALA A 202 12.71 -5.30 4.14
N HIS A 203 12.51 -3.98 4.29
CA HIS A 203 11.81 -3.16 3.28
C HIS A 203 12.60 -2.99 1.99
N LEU A 204 13.93 -3.06 2.05
CA LEU A 204 14.80 -2.80 0.91
C LEU A 204 15.12 -4.05 0.08
N ARG A 205 15.08 -5.22 0.72
CA ARG A 205 15.49 -6.52 0.16
C ARG A 205 14.53 -7.04 -0.92
#